data_AF-A0A9D3SBA2-F1
#
_entry.id   AF-A0A9D3SBA2-F1
#
_cell.length_a   1.000
_cell.length_b   1.000
_cell.length_c   1.000
_cell.angle_alpha   90.00
_cell.angle_beta   90.00
_cell.angle_gamma   90.00
#
_symmetry.space_group_name_H-M   'P 1'
#
loop_
_entity.id
_entity.type
_entity.pdbx_description
1 polymer ?
#
loop_
_entity_poly.entity_id
_entity_poly.type
_entity_poly.pdbx_seq_one_letter_code
_entity_poly.pdbx_strand_id
1 'polypeptide(L)'
;MLLRCALRELLDLQEVKMNVLQVHLSSLLQMDDRIALREITRQLQLENVVGDKVLVSDKSSSQPVFFILEEFDLFAHHKNQTLLYNLLDVSQSAQAPVAVVGLTCRLDVLELLEKCEKSRFSHRQSHLLSSLTFRQYRDAFRSELTLQDDFPDSKFSQEWNLCVSVRHTASRT
;
A
#
# COMPACT_ATOMS: atom_id res chain seq x y z
N MET A 1 -1.51 4.52 6.35
CA MET A 1 -2.72 3.97 7.03
C MET A 1 -3.77 3.46 6.04
N LEU A 2 -4.18 4.23 5.03
CA LEU A 2 -5.26 3.82 4.10
C LEU A 2 -5.06 2.44 3.45
N LEU A 3 -3.90 2.18 2.83
CA LEU A 3 -3.64 0.88 2.21
C LEU A 3 -3.72 -0.26 3.23
N ARG A 4 -3.17 -0.08 4.43
CA ARG A 4 -3.21 -1.09 5.49
C ARG A 4 -4.63 -1.37 5.98
N CYS A 5 -5.48 -0.34 6.08
CA CYS A 5 -6.89 -0.52 6.44
C CYS A 5 -7.63 -1.27 5.32
N ALA A 6 -7.49 -0.85 4.06
CA ALA A 6 -8.12 -1.51 2.92
C ALA A 6 -7.65 -2.97 2.78
N LEU A 7 -6.37 -3.25 2.99
CA LEU A 7 -5.84 -4.62 2.99
C LEU A 7 -6.36 -5.45 4.15
N ARG A 8 -6.55 -4.85 5.33
CA ARG A 8 -7.15 -5.55 6.47
C ARG A 8 -8.59 -5.96 6.17
N GLU A 9 -9.40 -5.02 5.70
CA GLU A 9 -10.79 -5.28 5.29
C GLU A 9 -10.87 -6.33 4.18
N LEU A 10 -9.95 -6.27 3.21
CA LEU A 10 -9.86 -7.24 2.12
C LEU A 10 -9.41 -8.63 2.60
N LEU A 11 -8.51 -8.71 3.58
CA LEU A 11 -8.04 -9.97 4.18
C LEU A 11 -9.01 -10.57 5.20
N ASP A 12 -9.96 -9.80 5.71
CA ASP A 12 -11.05 -10.34 6.53
C ASP A 12 -11.99 -11.24 5.72
N LEU A 13 -11.99 -11.09 4.38
CA LEU A 13 -12.66 -12.01 3.47
C LEU A 13 -11.88 -13.33 3.38
N GLN A 14 -12.46 -14.42 3.91
CA GLN A 14 -11.85 -15.77 3.95
C GLN A 14 -11.38 -16.25 2.57
N GLU A 15 -12.14 -15.96 1.51
CA GLU A 15 -11.79 -16.34 0.13
C GLU A 15 -10.50 -15.66 -0.34
N VAL A 16 -10.26 -14.41 0.05
CA VAL A 16 -9.07 -13.66 -0.34
C VAL A 16 -7.87 -14.11 0.46
N LYS A 17 -8.05 -14.29 1.78
CA LYS A 17 -6.98 -14.70 2.69
C LYS A 17 -6.33 -16.02 2.32
N MET A 18 -7.12 -16.96 1.79
CA MET A 18 -6.62 -18.30 1.42
C MET A 18 -6.02 -18.36 0.00
N ASN A 19 -6.32 -17.37 -0.85
CA ASN A 19 -6.01 -17.46 -2.28
C ASN A 19 -5.02 -16.40 -2.77
N VAL A 20 -4.85 -15.28 -2.05
CA VAL A 20 -3.96 -14.19 -2.48
C VAL A 20 -2.67 -14.20 -1.69
N LEU A 21 -1.56 -14.26 -2.41
CA LEU A 21 -0.22 -14.06 -1.87
C LEU A 21 0.10 -12.56 -1.86
N GLN A 22 0.69 -12.08 -0.78
CA GLN A 22 1.12 -10.68 -0.67
C GLN A 22 2.63 -10.61 -0.61
N VAL A 23 3.19 -9.66 -1.35
CA VAL A 23 4.63 -9.36 -1.32
C VAL A 23 4.82 -7.88 -1.01
N HIS A 24 5.49 -7.58 0.09
CA HIS A 24 5.78 -6.22 0.54
C HIS A 24 7.27 -5.93 0.36
N LEU A 25 7.59 -4.91 -0.43
CA LEU A 25 8.95 -4.44 -0.63
C LEU A 25 9.04 -2.98 -0.20
N SER A 26 10.08 -2.63 0.54
CA SER A 26 10.45 -1.25 0.85
C SER A 26 11.81 -0.97 0.24
N SER A 27 11.87 0.04 -0.63
CA SER A 27 13.12 0.39 -1.30
C SER A 27 14.20 0.87 -0.32
N LEU A 28 13.82 1.29 0.90
CA LEU A 28 14.78 1.61 1.96
C LEU A 28 15.57 0.38 2.44
N LEU A 29 14.97 -0.82 2.37
CA LEU A 29 15.61 -2.08 2.74
C LEU A 29 16.19 -2.79 1.53
N GLN A 30 15.45 -2.81 0.42
CA GLN A 30 15.85 -3.45 -0.82
C GLN A 30 16.45 -2.43 -1.80
N MET A 31 17.67 -1.99 -1.50
CA MET A 31 18.40 -0.97 -2.27
C MET A 31 18.92 -1.44 -3.65
N ASP A 32 18.79 -2.73 -3.96
CA ASP A 32 19.17 -3.33 -5.25
C ASP A 32 18.18 -4.44 -5.61
N ASP A 33 17.99 -4.67 -6.91
CA ASP A 33 17.09 -5.66 -7.47
C ASP A 33 17.42 -7.07 -6.97
N ARG A 34 18.70 -7.36 -6.70
CA ARG A 34 19.14 -8.65 -6.12
C ARG A 34 18.56 -8.90 -4.74
N ILE A 35 18.52 -7.87 -3.89
CA ILE A 35 17.98 -7.96 -2.53
C ILE A 35 16.44 -8.03 -2.61
N ALA A 36 15.83 -7.25 -3.50
CA ALA A 36 14.40 -7.31 -3.77
C ALA A 36 13.95 -8.71 -4.23
N LEU A 37 14.64 -9.31 -5.20
CA LEU A 37 14.32 -10.65 -5.69
C LEU A 37 14.47 -11.71 -4.60
N ARG A 38 15.53 -11.64 -3.79
CA ARG A 38 15.71 -12.56 -2.65
C ARG A 38 14.55 -12.44 -1.66
N GLU A 39 14.09 -11.22 -1.39
CA GLU A 39 12.96 -10.98 -0.50
C GLU A 39 11.62 -11.46 -1.10
N ILE A 40 11.40 -11.27 -2.40
CA ILE A 40 10.24 -11.83 -3.11
C ILE A 40 10.22 -13.35 -2.97
N THR A 41 11.35 -14.02 -3.26
CA THR A 41 11.47 -15.47 -3.15
C THR A 41 11.18 -15.97 -1.73
N ARG A 42 11.67 -15.23 -0.72
CA ARG A 42 11.44 -15.51 0.69
C ARG A 42 9.97 -15.39 1.07
N GLN A 43 9.29 -14.31 0.66
CA GLN A 43 7.87 -14.08 0.98
C GLN A 43 6.93 -15.04 0.26
N LEU A 44 7.28 -15.45 -0.97
CA LEU A 44 6.51 -16.43 -1.74
C LEU A 44 6.83 -17.88 -1.36
N GLN A 45 7.76 -18.12 -0.42
CA GLN A 45 8.22 -19.46 -0.02
C GLN A 45 8.77 -20.29 -1.18
N LEU A 46 9.34 -19.62 -2.19
CA LEU A 46 9.89 -20.24 -3.40
C LEU A 46 11.38 -20.60 -3.24
N GLU A 47 11.90 -20.58 -2.02
CA GLU A 47 13.31 -20.86 -1.73
C GLU A 47 13.77 -22.26 -2.17
N ASN A 48 12.82 -23.20 -2.25
CA ASN A 48 13.05 -24.57 -2.70
C ASN A 48 12.90 -24.76 -4.21
N VAL A 49 12.45 -23.72 -4.95
CA VAL A 49 12.27 -23.75 -6.40
C VAL A 49 13.58 -23.29 -7.06
N VAL A 50 14.41 -24.24 -7.48
CA VAL A 50 15.70 -23.99 -8.13
C VAL A 50 15.46 -23.50 -9.57
N GLY A 51 15.65 -22.21 -9.83
CA GLY A 51 15.72 -21.68 -11.20
C GLY A 51 15.48 -20.18 -11.31
N ASP A 52 16.22 -19.53 -12.20
CA ASP A 52 16.29 -18.08 -12.48
C ASP A 52 14.96 -17.45 -13.01
N LYS A 53 13.83 -18.13 -12.84
CA LYS A 53 12.49 -17.75 -13.34
C LYS A 53 11.41 -17.85 -12.25
N VAL A 54 11.73 -17.38 -11.05
CA VAL A 54 10.82 -17.38 -9.89
C VAL A 54 9.50 -16.65 -10.15
N LEU A 55 9.49 -15.66 -11.07
CA LEU A 55 8.28 -14.93 -11.43
C LEU A 55 7.39 -15.63 -12.48
N VAL A 56 7.87 -16.72 -13.10
CA VAL A 56 7.20 -17.36 -14.27
C VAL A 56 7.00 -18.88 -14.09
N SER A 57 7.61 -19.51 -13.10
CA SER A 57 7.54 -20.97 -12.92
C SER A 57 6.44 -21.40 -11.94
N ASP A 58 5.29 -21.73 -12.51
CA ASP A 58 4.65 -23.05 -12.44
C ASP A 58 3.12 -22.99 -12.33
N LYS A 59 2.50 -23.53 -13.39
CA LYS A 59 1.07 -23.48 -13.73
C LYS A 59 0.18 -24.37 -12.85
N SER A 60 0.64 -24.80 -11.68
CA SER A 60 -0.08 -25.75 -10.82
C SER A 60 -0.85 -25.09 -9.66
N SER A 61 -0.58 -23.83 -9.34
CA SER A 61 -1.38 -23.03 -8.39
C SER A 61 -1.46 -21.57 -8.87
N SER A 62 -2.48 -21.22 -9.65
CA SER A 62 -2.73 -19.86 -10.15
C SER A 62 -3.23 -18.93 -9.03
N GLN A 63 -2.46 -18.84 -7.93
CA GLN A 63 -2.77 -17.93 -6.83
C GLN A 63 -2.37 -16.51 -7.24
N PRO A 64 -3.30 -15.53 -7.14
CA PRO A 64 -2.96 -14.15 -7.39
C PRO A 64 -1.88 -13.63 -6.45
N VAL A 65 -0.95 -12.84 -7.00
CA VAL A 65 0.11 -12.18 -6.22
C VAL A 65 -0.10 -10.68 -6.22
N PHE A 66 -0.16 -10.11 -5.03
CA PHE A 66 -0.32 -8.68 -4.79
C PHE A 66 0.99 -8.07 -4.28
N PHE A 67 1.68 -7.32 -5.14
CA PHE A 67 2.93 -6.63 -4.82
C PHE A 67 2.64 -5.22 -4.31
N ILE A 68 3.24 -4.87 -3.18
CA ILE A 68 3.20 -3.54 -2.57
C ILE A 68 4.64 -3.03 -2.52
N LEU A 69 4.90 -1.95 -3.26
CA LEU A 69 6.20 -1.30 -3.33
C LEU A 69 6.14 0.03 -2.56
N GLU A 70 6.69 0.06 -1.36
CA GLU A 70 6.92 1.28 -0.58
C GLU A 70 8.15 2.03 -1.11
N GLU A 71 8.11 3.36 -1.07
CA GLU A 71 9.11 4.24 -1.68
C GLU A 71 9.35 3.94 -3.18
N PHE A 72 8.26 3.84 -3.96
CA PHE A 72 8.29 3.43 -5.37
C PHE A 72 9.27 4.23 -6.23
N ASP A 73 9.43 5.53 -5.97
CA ASP A 73 10.36 6.40 -6.69
C ASP A 73 11.81 5.95 -6.55
N LEU A 74 12.20 5.34 -5.42
CA LEU A 74 13.55 4.82 -5.23
C LEU A 74 13.83 3.58 -6.10
N PHE A 75 12.82 2.72 -6.33
CA PHE A 75 12.95 1.62 -7.30
C PHE A 75 13.19 2.12 -8.73
N ALA A 76 12.68 3.30 -9.09
CA ALA A 76 12.96 3.91 -10.39
C ALA A 76 14.42 4.39 -10.52
N HIS A 77 15.16 4.52 -9.42
CA HIS A 77 16.60 4.84 -9.44
C HIS A 77 17.49 3.59 -9.51
N HIS A 78 16.91 2.38 -9.41
CA HIS A 78 17.68 1.16 -9.60
C HIS A 78 18.19 1.06 -11.04
N LYS A 79 19.36 0.43 -11.20
CA LYS A 79 20.01 0.31 -12.51
C LYS A 79 19.10 -0.41 -13.50
N ASN A 80 18.80 0.25 -14.62
CA ASN A 80 17.96 -0.25 -15.72
C ASN A 80 16.51 -0.62 -15.32
N GLN A 81 16.06 -0.25 -14.10
CA GLN A 81 14.69 -0.50 -13.62
C GLN A 81 14.18 -1.95 -13.82
N THR A 82 15.08 -2.93 -13.75
CA THR A 82 14.82 -4.31 -14.20
C THR A 82 13.68 -4.96 -13.40
N LEU A 83 13.66 -4.74 -12.07
CA LEU A 83 12.56 -5.20 -11.22
C LEU A 83 11.21 -4.61 -11.65
N LEU A 84 11.13 -3.29 -11.87
CA LEU A 84 9.90 -2.61 -12.27
C LEU A 84 9.44 -3.07 -13.65
N TYR A 85 10.37 -3.20 -14.59
CA TYR A 85 10.10 -3.77 -15.91
C TYR A 85 9.46 -5.14 -15.80
N ASN A 86 10.07 -6.07 -15.05
CA ASN A 86 9.58 -7.43 -14.91
C ASN A 86 8.20 -7.49 -14.24
N LEU A 87 8.01 -6.76 -13.13
CA LEU A 87 6.73 -6.75 -12.42
C LEU A 87 5.60 -6.17 -13.29
N LEU A 88 5.87 -5.07 -14.00
CA LEU A 88 4.88 -4.43 -14.89
C LEU A 88 4.60 -5.29 -16.13
N ASP A 89 5.62 -5.89 -16.74
CA ASP A 89 5.45 -6.79 -17.90
C ASP A 89 4.62 -8.01 -17.54
N VAL A 90 4.90 -8.64 -16.38
CA VAL A 90 4.10 -9.77 -15.87
C VAL A 90 2.67 -9.34 -15.57
N SER A 91 2.45 -8.16 -14.98
CA SER A 91 1.10 -7.64 -14.69
C SER A 91 0.25 -7.39 -15.95
N GLN A 92 0.91 -7.14 -17.09
CA GLN A 92 0.25 -7.03 -18.39
C GLN A 92 0.04 -8.39 -19.06
N SER A 93 0.91 -9.34 -18.79
CA SER A 93 0.77 -10.70 -19.30
C SER A 93 -0.43 -11.37 -18.63
N ALA A 94 -1.39 -11.85 -19.41
CA ALA A 94 -2.54 -12.60 -18.88
C ALA A 94 -2.16 -14.00 -18.32
N GLN A 95 -0.87 -14.26 -18.10
CA GLN A 95 -0.35 -15.57 -17.72
C GLN A 95 -0.45 -15.84 -16.21
N ALA A 96 -0.28 -14.81 -15.38
CA ALA A 96 -0.40 -14.90 -13.93
C ALA A 96 -1.17 -13.68 -13.39
N PRO A 97 -2.16 -13.88 -12.50
CA PRO A 97 -2.91 -12.76 -11.91
C PRO A 97 -2.01 -11.99 -10.94
N VAL A 98 -1.37 -10.93 -11.43
CA VAL A 98 -0.48 -10.06 -10.66
C VAL A 98 -1.02 -8.65 -10.60
N ALA A 99 -1.03 -8.08 -9.39
CA ALA A 99 -1.36 -6.69 -9.15
C ALA A 99 -0.19 -6.00 -8.43
N VAL A 100 0.19 -4.81 -8.91
CA VAL A 100 1.32 -4.03 -8.37
C VAL A 100 0.80 -2.68 -7.91
N VAL A 101 1.03 -2.36 -6.64
CA VAL A 101 0.71 -1.05 -6.04
C VAL A 101 2.00 -0.39 -5.57
N GLY A 102 2.37 0.69 -6.26
CA GLY A 102 3.47 1.56 -5.85
C GLY A 102 2.98 2.69 -4.96
N LEU A 103 3.65 2.91 -3.83
CA LEU A 103 3.43 4.02 -2.92
C LEU A 103 4.62 4.98 -2.99
N THR A 104 4.35 6.26 -3.23
CA THR A 104 5.37 7.31 -3.22
C THR A 104 4.77 8.63 -2.78
N CYS A 105 5.58 9.51 -2.19
CA CYS A 105 5.24 10.90 -1.95
C CYS A 105 5.56 11.81 -3.15
N ARG A 106 6.26 11.28 -4.16
CA ARG A 106 6.77 12.03 -5.30
C ARG A 106 5.71 12.15 -6.40
N LEU A 107 5.37 13.38 -6.78
CA LEU A 107 4.32 13.65 -7.77
C LEU A 107 4.78 13.42 -9.21
N ASP A 108 6.06 13.69 -9.49
CA ASP A 108 6.76 13.52 -10.78
C ASP A 108 7.26 12.09 -11.02
N VAL A 109 6.79 11.10 -10.28
CA VAL A 109 7.30 9.72 -10.34
C VAL A 109 7.21 9.08 -11.73
N LEU A 110 6.22 9.46 -12.54
CA LEU A 110 6.06 8.97 -13.91
C LEU A 110 7.13 9.51 -14.87
N GLU A 111 7.86 10.55 -14.49
CA GLU A 111 8.99 11.09 -15.27
C GLU A 111 10.28 10.33 -14.98
N LEU A 112 10.36 9.65 -13.82
CA LEU A 112 11.49 8.79 -13.46
C LEU A 112 11.47 7.46 -14.20
N LEU A 113 10.29 6.99 -14.63
CA LEU A 113 10.16 5.72 -15.35
C LEU A 113 10.74 5.83 -16.76
N GLU A 114 11.58 4.86 -17.11
CA GLU A 114 12.09 4.70 -18.47
C GLU A 114 10.92 4.39 -19.44
N LYS A 115 11.17 4.61 -20.75
CA LYS A 115 10.10 4.55 -21.77
C LYS A 115 9.43 3.17 -21.85
N CYS A 116 10.20 2.10 -21.59
CA CYS A 116 9.74 0.71 -21.68
C CYS A 116 8.76 0.36 -20.55
N GLU A 117 9.01 0.89 -19.36
CA GLU A 117 8.28 0.69 -18.10
C GLU A 117 7.04 1.58 -18.12
N LYS A 118 7.21 2.84 -18.54
CA LYS A 118 6.12 3.81 -18.67
C LYS A 118 5.04 3.36 -19.66
N SER A 119 5.42 2.68 -20.75
CA SER A 119 4.46 2.08 -21.69
C SER A 119 3.69 0.91 -21.09
N ARG A 120 4.23 0.26 -20.06
CA ARG A 120 3.62 -0.90 -19.40
C ARG A 120 2.77 -0.53 -18.19
N PHE A 121 2.95 0.68 -17.68
CA PHE A 121 2.13 1.22 -16.62
C PHE A 121 0.69 1.42 -17.09
N SER A 122 -0.29 1.06 -16.26
CA SER A 122 -1.72 1.17 -16.59
C SER A 122 -2.25 2.62 -16.63
N HIS A 123 -1.38 3.62 -16.39
CA HIS A 123 -1.70 5.04 -16.29
C HIS A 123 -2.75 5.38 -15.20
N ARG A 124 -2.92 4.50 -14.21
CA ARG A 124 -3.80 4.73 -13.06
C ARG A 124 -3.01 5.26 -11.87
N GLN A 125 -3.24 6.51 -11.52
CA GLN A 125 -2.63 7.15 -10.36
C GLN A 125 -3.70 7.75 -9.46
N SER A 126 -3.62 7.45 -8.16
CA SER A 126 -4.52 8.00 -7.14
C SER A 126 -3.74 8.96 -6.26
N HIS A 127 -4.01 10.27 -6.40
CA HIS A 127 -3.41 11.29 -5.55
C HIS A 127 -4.18 11.39 -4.24
N LEU A 128 -3.54 10.97 -3.15
CA LEU A 128 -4.07 11.14 -1.79
C LEU A 128 -3.70 12.55 -1.29
N LEU A 129 -4.38 13.57 -1.80
CA LEU A 129 -4.26 14.93 -1.29
C LEU A 129 -5.20 15.12 -0.12
N SER A 130 -4.65 15.47 1.04
CA SER A 130 -5.46 15.87 2.19
C SER A 130 -5.92 17.31 2.00
N SER A 131 -7.07 17.51 1.37
CA SER A 131 -7.73 18.82 1.26
C SER A 131 -8.78 18.99 2.35
N LEU A 132 -8.38 18.80 3.62
CA LEU A 132 -9.28 19.03 4.73
C LEU A 132 -9.43 20.54 4.96
N THR A 133 -10.65 21.04 4.86
CA THR A 133 -10.98 22.38 5.38
C THR A 133 -10.72 22.43 6.89
N PHE A 134 -10.50 23.62 7.45
CA PHE A 134 -10.31 23.77 8.90
C PHE A 134 -11.43 23.09 9.72
N ARG A 135 -12.67 23.18 9.23
CA ARG A 135 -13.81 22.49 9.84
C ARG A 135 -13.66 20.98 9.81
N GLN A 136 -13.33 20.39 8.65
CA GLN A 136 -13.12 18.94 8.54
C GLN A 136 -11.91 18.47 9.37
N TYR A 137 -10.83 19.25 9.42
CA TYR A 137 -9.67 18.95 10.25
C TYR A 137 -10.04 18.94 11.74
N ARG A 138 -10.79 19.95 12.20
CA ARG A 138 -11.31 20.01 13.57
C ARG A 138 -12.26 18.86 13.86
N ASP A 139 -13.15 18.53 12.93
CA ASP A 139 -14.12 17.45 13.09
C ASP A 139 -13.41 16.07 13.13
N ALA A 140 -12.32 15.88 12.36
CA ALA A 140 -11.46 14.70 12.44
C ALA A 140 -10.75 14.61 13.80
N PHE A 141 -10.14 15.71 14.28
CA PHE A 141 -9.53 15.75 15.62
C PHE A 141 -10.53 15.44 16.73
N ARG A 142 -11.75 15.95 16.59
CA ARG A 142 -12.84 15.68 17.53
C ARG A 142 -13.19 14.19 17.54
N SER A 143 -13.24 13.55 16.38
CA SER A 143 -13.45 12.09 16.27
C SER A 143 -12.36 11.30 16.99
N GLU A 144 -11.09 11.67 16.81
CA GLU A 144 -9.96 11.00 17.47
C GLU A 144 -9.92 11.22 19.00
N LEU A 145 -10.40 12.38 19.46
CA LEU A 145 -10.50 12.69 20.90
C LEU A 145 -11.75 12.10 21.56
N THR A 146 -12.73 11.63 20.79
CA THR A 146 -13.96 11.06 21.32
C THR A 146 -13.68 9.63 21.80
N LEU A 147 -14.03 9.35 23.06
CA LEU A 147 -13.91 8.01 23.63
C LEU A 147 -15.03 7.12 23.09
N GLN A 148 -14.69 5.88 22.75
CA GLN A 148 -15.63 4.87 22.26
C GLN A 148 -16.55 4.38 23.39
N ASP A 149 -17.68 3.78 23.01
CA ASP A 149 -18.71 3.31 23.94
C ASP A 149 -18.26 2.13 24.81
N ASP A 150 -17.17 1.45 24.42
CA ASP A 150 -16.55 0.34 25.16
C ASP A 150 -15.61 0.82 26.29
N PHE A 151 -15.50 2.13 26.50
CA PHE A 151 -14.62 2.69 27.53
C PHE A 151 -15.06 2.27 28.95
N PRO A 152 -14.13 1.82 29.82
CA PRO A 152 -14.47 1.23 31.13
C PRO A 152 -15.30 2.10 32.07
N ASP A 153 -15.13 3.43 32.03
CA ASP A 153 -15.90 4.39 32.83
C ASP A 153 -16.87 5.19 31.94
N SER A 154 -18.11 4.71 31.86
CA SER A 154 -19.15 5.33 31.05
C SER A 154 -19.53 6.75 31.50
N LYS A 155 -19.38 7.07 32.80
CA LYS A 155 -19.67 8.43 33.29
C LYS A 155 -18.59 9.40 32.83
N PHE A 156 -17.33 9.01 33.01
CA PHE A 156 -16.21 9.80 32.55
C PHE A 156 -16.22 9.98 31.03
N SER A 157 -16.51 8.92 30.26
CA SER A 157 -16.54 9.01 28.80
C SER A 157 -17.61 9.97 28.31
N GLN A 158 -18.79 9.98 28.93
CA GLN A 158 -19.85 10.94 28.62
C GLN A 158 -19.45 12.38 28.96
N GLU A 159 -18.90 12.63 30.16
CA GLU A 159 -18.44 13.96 30.56
C GLU A 159 -17.31 14.49 29.65
N TRP A 160 -16.35 13.63 29.31
CA TRP A 160 -15.26 13.95 28.39
C TRP A 160 -15.75 14.26 26.98
N ASN A 161 -16.60 13.39 26.41
CA ASN A 161 -17.14 13.56 25.07
C ASN A 161 -18.01 14.82 24.97
N LEU A 162 -18.70 15.20 26.06
CA LEU A 162 -19.38 16.49 26.16
C LEU A 162 -18.38 17.65 26.10
N CYS A 163 -17.28 17.63 26.85
CA CYS A 163 -16.25 18.68 26.79
C CYS A 163 -15.63 18.83 25.39
N VAL A 164 -15.28 17.71 24.75
CA VAL A 164 -14.77 17.67 23.36
C VAL A 164 -15.81 18.22 22.36
N SER A 165 -17.09 18.14 22.72
CA SER A 165 -18.18 18.62 21.87
C SER A 165 -18.43 20.13 21.88
N VAL A 166 -18.01 20.81 22.95
CA VAL A 166 -18.35 22.22 23.20
C VAL A 166 -17.66 23.12 22.19
N ARG A 167 -18.48 23.86 21.44
CA ARG A 167 -17.99 24.98 20.65
C ARG A 167 -17.68 26.11 21.62
N HIS A 168 -16.39 26.36 21.91
CA HIS A 168 -16.01 27.69 22.39
C HIS A 168 -16.31 28.68 21.26
N THR A 169 -17.50 29.27 21.28
CA THR A 169 -17.76 30.54 20.60
C THR A 169 -16.87 31.57 21.27
N ALA A 170 -15.66 31.76 20.74
CA ALA A 170 -14.89 32.94 21.02
C ALA A 170 -15.64 34.12 20.38
N SER A 171 -16.63 34.64 21.09
CA SER A 171 -17.04 36.03 20.96
C SER A 171 -15.87 36.87 21.45
N ARG A 172 -15.01 37.30 20.51
CA ARG A 172 -14.07 38.39 20.75
C ARG A 172 -14.23 39.41 19.63
N THR A 173 -15.00 40.43 20.00
CA THR A 173 -14.84 41.85 19.64
C THR A 173 -13.41 42.24 19.31
#